data_AF-A0A926PZL7-F1
#
_entry.id   AF-A0A926PZL7-F1
#
_cell.length_a   1.000
_cell.length_b   1.000
_cell.length_c   1.000
_cell.angle_alpha   90.00
_cell.angle_beta   90.00
_cell.angle_gamma   90.00
#
_symmetry.space_group_name_H-M   'P 1'
#
loop_
_entity.id
_entity.type
_entity.pdbx_description
1 polymer ?
#
loop_
_entity_poly.entity_id
_entity_poly.type
_entity_poly.pdbx_seq_one_letter_code
_entity_poly.pdbx_strand_id
1 'polypeptide(L)'
;RLDIDPPVSVFHTDDGELFAIDDTCTHQDASLADGWLEGCEVECPLHASKFNLKTGEVDAPPARRPVRTHEVLVENGMVYVQLSTAAPNLPPCVARKLAGALA
;
A
#
# COMPACT_ATOMS: atom_id res chain seq x y z
N ARG A 1 7.95 5.93 2.13
CA ARG A 1 6.54 6.30 2.33
C ARG A 1 6.33 7.74 1.86
N LEU A 2 5.26 8.01 1.13
CA LEU A 2 4.79 9.32 0.70
C LEU A 2 3.62 9.72 1.60
N ASP A 3 3.79 10.80 2.36
CA ASP A 3 2.78 11.31 3.28
C ASP A 3 1.79 12.24 2.55
N ILE A 4 1.01 11.64 1.67
CA ILE A 4 -0.14 12.23 0.96
C ILE A 4 -1.44 11.59 1.46
N ASP A 5 -2.60 12.05 0.99
CA ASP A 5 -3.91 11.52 1.39
C ASP A 5 -4.63 10.80 0.23
N PRO A 6 -4.82 9.46 0.29
CA PRO A 6 -4.27 8.52 1.28
C PRO A 6 -2.76 8.26 1.08
N PRO A 7 -2.04 7.81 2.12
CA PRO A 7 -0.59 7.60 2.05
C PRO A 7 -0.25 6.43 1.13
N VAL A 8 0.92 6.52 0.49
CA VAL A 8 1.44 5.52 -0.46
C VAL A 8 2.83 5.09 -0.02
N SER A 9 3.12 3.80 -0.08
CA SER A 9 4.43 3.26 0.27
C SER A 9 5.09 2.55 -0.89
N VAL A 10 6.40 2.76 -1.01
CA VAL A 10 7.26 2.12 -2.00
C VAL A 10 8.05 1.03 -1.29
N PHE A 11 8.02 -0.18 -1.86
CA PHE A 11 8.72 -1.37 -1.38
C PHE A 11 9.82 -1.70 -2.37
N HIS A 12 11.03 -1.93 -1.85
CA HIS A 12 12.20 -2.36 -2.63
C HIS A 12 12.51 -3.80 -2.21
N THR A 13 12.23 -4.73 -3.10
CA THR A 13 12.35 -6.17 -2.85
C THR A 13 13.80 -6.62 -2.97
N ASP A 14 14.12 -7.78 -2.40
CA ASP A 14 15.50 -8.32 -2.40
C ASP A 14 16.02 -8.66 -3.80
N ASP A 15 15.13 -8.85 -4.78
CA ASP A 15 15.45 -9.03 -6.20
C ASP A 15 15.68 -7.70 -6.95
N GLY A 16 15.54 -6.56 -6.26
CA GLY A 16 15.77 -5.23 -6.80
C GLY A 16 14.57 -4.61 -7.52
N GLU A 17 13.39 -5.24 -7.49
CA GLU A 17 12.17 -4.65 -8.02
C GLU A 17 11.60 -3.58 -7.05
N LEU A 18 10.90 -2.60 -7.61
CA LEU A 18 10.23 -1.55 -6.86
C LEU A 18 8.73 -1.59 -7.14
N PHE A 19 7.95 -1.58 -6.06
CA PHE A 19 6.49 -1.57 -6.13
C PHE A 19 5.93 -0.47 -5.26
N ALA A 20 4.80 0.12 -5.66
CA ALA A 20 4.10 1.11 -4.87
C ALA A 20 2.64 0.71 -4.66
N ILE A 21 2.17 0.77 -3.42
CA ILE A 21 0.78 0.46 -3.02
C ILE A 21 0.27 1.51 -2.04
N ASP A 22 -1.05 1.62 -1.89
CA ASP A 22 -1.66 2.30 -0.75
C ASP A 22 -1.01 1.77 0.54
N ASP A 23 -0.56 2.67 1.42
CA ASP A 23 0.15 2.29 2.63
C ASP A 23 -0.78 1.76 3.73
N THR A 24 -2.04 2.16 3.72
CA THR A 24 -3.00 1.71 4.72
C THR A 24 -3.50 0.30 4.41
N CYS A 25 -3.32 -0.62 5.37
CA CYS A 25 -3.89 -1.95 5.28
C CYS A 25 -5.42 -1.89 5.10
N THR A 26 -5.96 -2.65 4.14
CA THR A 26 -7.40 -2.65 3.85
C THR A 26 -8.25 -3.29 4.95
N HIS A 27 -7.63 -4.00 5.89
CA HIS A 27 -8.29 -4.57 7.05
C HIS A 27 -8.61 -3.51 8.11
N GLN A 28 -7.60 -2.75 8.55
CA GLN A 28 -7.68 -1.76 9.63
C GLN A 28 -6.58 -0.69 9.47
N ASP A 29 -6.67 0.37 10.28
CA ASP A 29 -5.76 1.53 10.28
C ASP A 29 -4.34 1.14 10.75
N ALA A 30 -3.56 0.54 9.86
CA ALA A 30 -2.17 0.12 10.05
C ALA A 30 -1.36 0.46 8.79
N SER A 31 -0.14 0.93 8.98
CA SER A 31 0.81 1.17 7.89
C SER A 31 1.46 -0.14 7.44
N LEU A 32 1.47 -0.39 6.13
CA LEU A 32 2.17 -1.50 5.53
C LEU A 32 3.68 -1.24 5.42
N ALA A 33 4.12 0.03 5.40
CA ALA A 33 5.55 0.36 5.51
C ALA A 33 6.17 -0.05 6.85
N ASP A 34 5.36 -0.18 7.90
CA ASP A 34 5.79 -0.71 9.20
C ASP A 34 5.76 -2.25 9.24
N GLY A 35 5.38 -2.89 8.14
CA GLY A 35 5.23 -4.34 7.99
C GLY A 35 6.52 -5.10 7.69
N TRP A 36 6.35 -6.39 7.38
CA TRP A 36 7.44 -7.26 6.97
C TRP A 36 7.40 -7.52 5.46
N LEU A 37 8.53 -7.33 4.79
CA LEU A 37 8.67 -7.57 3.35
C LEU A 37 9.39 -8.89 3.13
N GLU A 38 8.80 -9.79 2.34
CA GLU A 38 9.44 -11.04 1.91
C GLU A 38 9.06 -11.36 0.46
N GLY A 39 10.05 -11.44 -0.43
CA GLY A 39 9.82 -11.60 -1.85
C GLY A 39 8.97 -10.45 -2.42
N CYS A 40 7.87 -10.77 -3.10
CA CYS A 40 6.92 -9.80 -3.68
C CYS A 40 5.66 -9.62 -2.81
N GLU A 41 5.78 -9.82 -1.50
CA GLU A 41 4.67 -9.77 -0.55
C GLU A 41 5.01 -8.90 0.66
N VAL A 42 4.06 -8.09 1.12
CA VAL A 42 4.16 -7.37 2.40
C VAL A 42 3.16 -7.90 3.41
N GLU A 43 3.63 -8.26 4.60
CA GLU A 43 2.84 -8.66 5.74
C GLU A 43 2.56 -7.46 6.65
N CYS A 44 1.28 -7.19 6.90
CA CYS A 44 0.81 -6.14 7.79
C CYS A 44 1.25 -6.41 9.24
N PRO A 45 1.84 -5.43 9.94
CA PRO A 45 2.44 -5.64 11.26
C PRO A 45 1.40 -5.88 12.36
N LEU A 46 0.13 -5.55 12.11
CA LEU A 46 -0.91 -5.62 13.13
C LEU A 46 -1.52 -7.02 13.26
N HIS A 47 -1.96 -7.60 12.14
CA HIS A 47 -2.71 -8.86 12.11
C HIS A 47 -2.24 -9.82 11.00
N ALA A 48 -1.04 -9.61 10.46
CA ALA A 48 -0.39 -10.50 9.48
C ALA A 48 -1.16 -10.72 8.17
N SER A 49 -2.03 -9.80 7.76
CA SER A 49 -2.56 -9.81 6.40
C SER A 49 -1.44 -9.61 5.40
N LYS A 50 -1.40 -10.42 4.36
CA LYS A 50 -0.36 -10.35 3.34
C LYS A 50 -0.94 -9.82 2.03
N PHE A 51 -0.16 -8.98 1.37
CA PHE A 51 -0.54 -8.37 0.10
C PHE A 51 0.54 -8.59 -0.94
N ASN A 52 0.12 -9.02 -2.12
CA ASN A 52 0.97 -9.09 -3.29
C ASN A 52 1.33 -7.67 -3.74
N LEU A 53 2.61 -7.33 -3.84
CA LEU A 53 3.04 -5.98 -4.20
C LEU A 53 2.78 -5.62 -5.68
N LYS A 54 2.73 -6.64 -6.55
CA LYS A 54 2.52 -6.47 -7.98
C LYS A 54 1.06 -6.26 -8.35
N THR A 55 0.16 -7.01 -7.72
CA THR A 55 -1.27 -7.00 -8.04
C THR A 55 -2.11 -6.25 -7.01
N GLY A 56 -1.60 -6.08 -5.80
CA GLY A 56 -2.33 -5.57 -4.64
C GLY A 56 -3.25 -6.60 -3.99
N GLU A 57 -3.37 -7.81 -4.54
CA GLU A 57 -4.26 -8.86 -4.04
C GLU A 57 -3.89 -9.32 -2.63
N VAL A 58 -4.90 -9.83 -1.92
CA VAL A 58 -4.70 -10.37 -0.57
C VAL A 58 -4.24 -11.82 -0.68
N ASP A 59 -2.99 -12.07 -0.32
CA ASP A 59 -2.40 -13.40 -0.31
C ASP A 59 -2.67 -14.12 1.02
N ALA A 60 -2.88 -13.38 2.12
CA ALA A 60 -3.35 -13.94 3.39
C ALA A 60 -4.34 -13.03 4.16
N PRO A 61 -5.40 -13.61 4.75
CA PRO A 61 -6.36 -12.90 5.60
C PRO A 61 -5.69 -12.36 6.88
N PRO A 62 -6.32 -11.47 7.67
CA PRO A 62 -7.74 -11.08 7.69
C PRO A 62 -8.23 -10.04 6.67
N ALA A 63 -7.36 -9.36 5.92
CA ALA A 63 -7.79 -8.50 4.84
C ALA A 63 -8.66 -9.25 3.82
N ARG A 64 -9.58 -8.54 3.16
CA ARG A 64 -10.51 -9.13 2.17
C ARG A 64 -10.60 -8.32 0.87
N ARG A 65 -9.89 -7.20 0.81
CA ARG A 65 -9.90 -6.28 -0.33
C ARG A 65 -8.46 -5.99 -0.71
N PRO A 66 -8.15 -5.88 -2.00
CA PRO A 66 -6.81 -5.59 -2.45
C PRO A 66 -6.41 -4.16 -2.06
N VAL A 67 -5.13 -3.94 -1.79
CA VAL A 67 -4.57 -2.59 -1.79
C VAL A 67 -4.52 -2.06 -3.23
N ARG A 68 -4.66 -0.75 -3.41
CA ARG A 68 -4.47 -0.13 -4.73
C ARG A 68 -2.97 -0.10 -5.04
N THR A 69 -2.61 -0.48 -6.26
CA THR A 69 -1.23 -0.35 -6.78
C THR A 69 -1.05 0.97 -7.50
N HIS A 70 0.20 1.44 -7.53
CA HIS A 70 0.65 2.65 -8.20
C HIS A 70 1.84 2.30 -9.09
N GLU A 71 1.95 2.97 -10.24
CA GLU A 71 3.04 2.71 -11.17
C GLU A 71 4.34 3.35 -10.66
N VAL A 72 5.44 2.59 -10.72
CA VAL A 72 6.77 3.06 -10.34
C VAL A 72 7.64 3.18 -11.58
N LEU A 73 8.29 4.33 -11.72
CA LEU A 73 9.24 4.62 -12.78
C LEU A 73 10.58 5.01 -12.16
N VAL A 74 11.67 4.42 -12.65
CA VAL A 74 13.03 4.76 -12.21
C VAL A 74 13.77 5.43 -13.36
N GLU A 75 14.12 6.70 -13.18
CA GLU A 75 14.88 7.46 -14.17
C GLU A 75 16.02 8.20 -13.51
N ASN A 76 17.25 8.01 -14.01
CA ASN A 76 18.46 8.68 -13.51
C ASN A 76 18.68 8.53 -12.00
N GLY A 77 18.36 7.36 -11.44
CA GLY A 77 18.48 7.07 -10.00
C GLY A 77 17.38 7.69 -9.13
N MET A 78 16.38 8.33 -9.74
CA MET A 78 15.22 8.88 -9.06
C MET A 78 14.02 7.94 -9.21
N VAL A 79 13.28 7.73 -8.13
CA VAL A 79 12.05 6.93 -8.11
C VAL A 79 10.85 7.86 -8.20
N TYR A 80 10.04 7.68 -9.24
CA TYR A 80 8.78 8.37 -9.46
C TYR A 80 7.63 7.42 -9.22
N VAL A 81 6.58 7.90 -8.56
CA VAL A 81 5.35 7.15 -8.34
C VAL A 81 4.22 7.88 -9.08
N GLN A 82 3.68 7.23 -10.10
CA GLN A 82 2.47 7.71 -10.78
C GLN A 82 1.24 7.19 -10.03
N LEU A 83 0.50 8.13 -9.44
CA LEU A 83 -0.64 7.79 -8.61
C LEU A 83 -1.79 7.22 -9.43
N SER A 84 -2.27 6.04 -9.06
CA SER A 84 -3.49 5.47 -9.62
C SER A 84 -4.71 6.34 -9.31
N THR A 85 -5.58 6.49 -10.30
CA THR A 85 -6.87 7.19 -10.18
C THR A 85 -8.00 6.27 -9.69
N ALA A 86 -7.74 4.98 -9.51
CA ALA A 86 -8.71 4.05 -8.93
C ALA A 86 -9.04 4.45 -7.49
N ALA A 87 -10.25 4.15 -7.03
CA ALA A 87 -10.63 4.38 -5.64
C ALA A 87 -9.84 3.44 -4.69
N PRO A 88 -9.33 3.95 -3.55
CA PRO A 88 -8.61 3.12 -2.59
C PRO A 88 -9.57 2.26 -1.75
N ASN A 89 -9.13 1.09 -1.31
CA ASN A 89 -9.92 0.16 -0.49
C ASN A 89 -9.73 0.38 1.02
N LEU A 90 -9.74 1.64 1.45
CA LEU A 90 -9.48 2.00 2.84
C LEU A 90 -10.51 1.39 3.80
N PRO A 91 -10.10 0.99 5.01
CA PRO A 91 -11.04 0.53 6.03
C PRO A 91 -11.99 1.67 6.43
N PRO A 92 -13.24 1.38 6.87
CA PRO A 92 -14.26 2.41 7.12
C PRO A 92 -13.81 3.51 8.11
N CYS A 93 -13.01 3.15 9.11
CA CYS A 93 -12.47 4.11 10.08
C CYS A 93 -11.54 5.14 9.45
N VAL A 94 -10.73 4.75 8.45
CA VAL A 94 -9.79 5.64 7.75
C VAL A 94 -10.51 6.44 6.68
N ALA A 95 -11.38 5.79 5.89
CA ALA A 95 -12.17 6.45 4.85
C ALA A 95 -12.98 7.63 5.42
N ARG A 96 -13.57 7.47 6.62
CA ARG A 96 -14.31 8.53 7.30
C ARG A 96 -13.42 9.69 7.76
N LYS A 97 -12.18 9.42 8.20
CA LYS A 97 -11.22 10.47 8.58
C LYS A 97 -10.84 11.34 7.37
N LEU A 98 -10.52 10.72 6.24
CA LEU A 98 -10.14 11.43 5.01
C LEU A 98 -11.30 12.24 4.42
N ALA A 99 -12.52 11.67 4.41
CA ALA A 99 -13.70 12.40 3.95
C ALA A 99 -14.01 13.64 4.82
N GLY A 100 -13.70 13.59 6.12
CA GLY A 100 -13.87 14.72 7.04
C GLY A 100 -12.80 15.80 6.94
N ALA A 101 -11.61 15.50 6.40
CA ALA A 101 -10.55 16.47 6.18
C ALA A 101 -10.77 17.37 4.94
N LEU A 102 -11.69 16.96 4.06
CA LEU A 102 -12.08 17.69 2.84
C LEU A 102 -13.32 18.58 3.03
N ALA A 103 -13.88 18.66 4.26
CA ALA A 103 -15.02 19.48 4.65
C ALA A 103 -14.59 20.62 5.56
#